data_AF-A0A7C1K2S3-F1
#
_entry.id   AF-A0A7C1K2S3-F1
#
_cell.length_a   1.000
_cell.length_b   1.000
_cell.length_c   1.000
_cell.angle_alpha   90.00
_cell.angle_beta   90.00
_cell.angle_gamma   90.00
#
_symmetry.space_group_name_H-M   'P 1'
#
loop_
_entity.id
_entity.type
_entity.pdbx_description
1 polymer ?
#
loop_
_entity_poly.entity_id
_entity_poly.type
_entity_poly.pdbx_seq_one_letter_code
_entity_poly.pdbx_strand_id
1 'polypeptide(L)'
;MHRASRSSRAVIAGATFAGLVAVLLASGVPAAQLELMLRCDTDKVGRYEKIELAIDVKQQYANPFEPQEVELDLLVETPSGKKISVPAFFAQEYQRQTVPGRGRNVDWFYPVGMPGWKARYAPAEIGQYRAVATLKDKRGTQQSAAVSFRCVPSAKKGYLRVSSKDPRYFELDVGTPLFAIGQNIAFIGVGQYVSL
;
A
#
# COMPACT_ATOMS: atom_id res chain seq x y z
N MET A 1 -51.87 -77.61 -28.10
CA MET A 1 -50.84 -77.05 -28.99
C MET A 1 -50.35 -75.71 -28.42
N HIS A 2 -49.03 -75.59 -28.26
CA HIS A 2 -48.18 -74.40 -28.10
C HIS A 2 -48.34 -73.31 -27.00
N ARG A 3 -47.21 -73.20 -26.26
CA ARG A 3 -46.52 -72.05 -25.59
C ARG A 3 -47.22 -71.35 -24.41
N ALA A 4 -46.67 -71.38 -23.19
CA ALA A 4 -45.38 -70.89 -22.65
C ALA A 4 -45.50 -69.49 -22.04
N SER A 5 -45.05 -69.32 -20.78
CA SER A 5 -44.57 -68.03 -20.27
C SER A 5 -43.95 -68.14 -18.88
N ARG A 6 -42.87 -67.35 -18.70
CA ARG A 6 -42.27 -66.80 -17.45
C ARG A 6 -41.35 -67.71 -16.62
N SER A 7 -40.03 -67.50 -16.67
CA SER A 7 -39.19 -66.42 -16.08
C SER A 7 -38.99 -66.65 -14.58
N SER A 8 -37.81 -67.06 -14.10
CA SER A 8 -36.60 -66.26 -13.86
C SER A 8 -36.35 -66.17 -12.36
N ARG A 9 -35.15 -66.56 -11.91
CA ARG A 9 -34.32 -65.83 -10.93
C ARG A 9 -32.95 -66.51 -10.83
N ALA A 10 -31.91 -65.74 -11.13
CA ALA A 10 -30.51 -66.12 -10.96
C ALA A 10 -30.02 -65.63 -9.58
N VAL A 11 -29.18 -66.44 -8.94
CA VAL A 11 -28.51 -66.15 -7.67
C VAL A 11 -27.00 -66.11 -7.90
N ILE A 12 -26.37 -65.20 -7.15
CA ILE A 12 -24.99 -64.70 -7.20
C ILE A 12 -24.01 -65.62 -6.43
N ALA A 13 -22.80 -65.77 -6.95
CA ALA A 13 -21.52 -65.92 -6.22
C ALA A 13 -20.40 -65.94 -7.29
N GLY A 14 -19.21 -65.35 -7.17
CA GLY A 14 -18.50 -64.62 -6.15
C GLY A 14 -17.05 -64.54 -6.65
N ALA A 15 -16.39 -63.38 -6.55
CA ALA A 15 -14.95 -63.29 -6.78
C ALA A 15 -14.39 -62.10 -6.00
N THR A 16 -13.54 -62.42 -5.02
CA THR A 16 -12.77 -61.51 -4.18
C THR A 16 -11.74 -60.75 -5.00
N PHE A 17 -11.74 -59.42 -4.92
CA PHE A 17 -10.64 -58.57 -5.39
C PHE A 17 -10.13 -57.73 -4.21
N ALA A 18 -8.90 -58.01 -3.78
CA ALA A 18 -8.19 -57.21 -2.79
C ALA A 18 -7.73 -55.90 -3.45
N GLY A 19 -8.44 -54.80 -3.17
CA GLY A 19 -8.06 -53.46 -3.60
C GLY A 19 -7.22 -52.76 -2.53
N LEU A 20 -5.95 -52.52 -2.83
CA LEU A 20 -5.04 -51.69 -2.04
C LEU A 20 -5.50 -50.21 -2.13
N VAL A 21 -6.08 -49.66 -1.06
CA VAL A 21 -6.42 -48.24 -0.98
C VAL A 21 -5.16 -47.48 -0.56
N ALA A 22 -4.47 -46.87 -1.52
CA ALA A 22 -3.41 -45.90 -1.24
C ALA A 22 -4.05 -44.57 -0.80
N VAL A 23 -4.01 -44.29 0.51
CA VAL A 23 -4.37 -42.97 1.04
C VAL A 23 -3.21 -42.02 0.73
N LEU A 24 -3.35 -41.20 -0.31
CA LEU A 24 -2.50 -40.03 -0.48
C LEU A 24 -2.86 -39.02 0.61
N LEU A 25 -2.03 -38.96 1.66
CA LEU A 25 -1.98 -37.80 2.54
C LEU A 25 -1.40 -36.66 1.71
N ALA A 26 -2.27 -35.84 1.12
CA ALA A 26 -1.87 -34.52 0.67
C ALA A 26 -1.39 -33.76 1.90
N SER A 27 -0.07 -33.62 2.05
CA SER A 27 0.52 -32.64 2.95
C SER A 27 0.14 -31.26 2.42
N GLY A 28 -1.05 -30.81 2.83
CA GLY A 28 -1.41 -29.41 2.73
C GLY A 28 -0.41 -28.65 3.59
N VAL A 29 0.68 -28.19 2.98
CA VAL A 29 1.43 -27.06 3.51
C VAL A 29 0.36 -25.98 3.66
N PRO A 30 0.02 -25.53 4.87
CA PRO A 30 -0.91 -24.43 5.00
C PRO A 30 -0.29 -23.29 4.20
N ALA A 31 -1.02 -22.79 3.19
CA ALA A 31 -0.60 -21.62 2.46
C ALA A 31 -0.33 -20.55 3.51
N ALA A 32 0.94 -20.19 3.71
CA ALA A 32 1.34 -19.21 4.69
C ALA A 32 0.64 -17.91 4.32
N GLN A 33 -0.44 -17.60 5.01
CA GLN A 33 -1.23 -16.41 4.74
C GLN A 33 -0.35 -15.22 5.11
N LEU A 34 0.04 -14.43 4.11
CA LEU A 34 0.94 -13.30 4.28
C LEU A 34 0.39 -12.40 5.39
N GLU A 35 1.15 -12.28 6.49
CA GLU A 35 0.79 -11.43 7.64
C GLU A 35 0.92 -9.93 7.32
N LEU A 36 1.71 -9.62 6.29
CA LEU A 36 2.03 -8.28 5.83
C LEU A 36 1.95 -8.24 4.30
N MET A 37 1.08 -7.41 3.75
CA MET A 37 0.92 -7.25 2.31
C MET A 37 1.05 -5.78 1.90
N LEU A 38 1.88 -5.53 0.89
CA LEU A 38 2.09 -4.21 0.31
C LEU A 38 1.36 -4.12 -1.04
N ARG A 39 0.69 -3.00 -1.29
CA ARG A 39 0.04 -2.70 -2.58
C ARG A 39 0.38 -1.29 -3.02
N CYS A 40 0.68 -1.13 -4.30
CA CYS A 40 0.75 0.18 -4.93
C CYS A 40 -0.64 0.57 -5.44
N ASP A 41 -1.01 1.85 -5.30
CA ASP A 41 -2.25 2.36 -5.89
C ASP A 41 -2.17 2.46 -7.43
N THR A 42 -0.95 2.50 -7.98
CA THR A 42 -0.67 2.54 -9.41
C THR A 42 0.66 1.84 -9.72
N ASP A 43 0.79 1.25 -10.91
CA ASP A 43 2.05 0.68 -11.40
C ASP A 43 2.94 1.71 -12.12
N LYS A 44 2.43 2.93 -12.34
CA LYS A 44 3.11 4.02 -13.05
C LYS A 44 2.86 5.37 -12.37
N VAL A 45 3.92 6.15 -12.21
CA VAL A 45 3.88 7.48 -11.59
C VAL A 45 4.88 8.42 -12.28
N GLY A 46 4.53 9.70 -12.44
CA GLY A 46 5.46 10.69 -12.97
C GLY A 46 6.59 11.00 -11.99
N ARG A 47 7.78 11.34 -12.51
CA ARG A 47 8.91 11.80 -11.69
C ARG A 47 8.47 12.97 -10.81
N TYR A 48 8.79 12.92 -9.52
CA TYR A 48 8.37 13.88 -8.49
C TYR A 48 6.87 13.96 -8.21
N GLU A 49 6.06 13.07 -8.76
CA GLU A 49 4.67 12.91 -8.36
C GLU A 49 4.56 11.94 -7.18
N LYS A 50 3.48 12.08 -6.41
CA LYS A 50 3.22 11.20 -5.26
C LYS A 50 2.71 9.86 -5.77
N ILE A 51 3.34 8.77 -5.33
CA ILE A 51 2.75 7.45 -5.26
C ILE A 51 2.39 7.14 -3.79
N GLU A 52 1.23 6.53 -3.60
CA GLU A 52 0.78 6.03 -2.30
C GLU A 52 0.73 4.50 -2.35
N LEU A 53 1.13 3.89 -1.25
CA LEU A 53 1.16 2.46 -1.07
C LEU A 53 0.37 2.10 0.18
N ALA A 54 -0.57 1.18 0.05
CA ALA A 54 -1.33 0.62 1.15
C ALA A 54 -0.59 -0.58 1.73
N ILE A 55 -0.56 -0.68 3.05
CA ILE A 55 0.07 -1.79 3.76
C ILE A 55 -0.99 -2.46 4.63
N ASP A 56 -1.34 -3.69 4.30
CA ASP A 56 -2.21 -4.51 5.12
C ASP A 56 -1.37 -5.25 6.15
N VAL A 57 -1.66 -4.96 7.41
CA VAL A 57 -1.08 -5.64 8.57
C VAL A 57 -2.18 -6.46 9.21
N LYS A 58 -1.99 -7.78 9.32
CA LYS A 58 -3.00 -8.67 9.91
C LYS A 58 -3.18 -8.42 11.41
N GLN A 59 -2.11 -7.98 12.08
CA GLN A 59 -2.10 -7.73 13.51
C GLN A 59 -2.70 -6.37 13.86
N GLN A 60 -3.40 -6.33 14.98
CA GLN A 60 -3.88 -5.09 15.59
C GLN A 60 -2.93 -4.66 16.70
N TYR A 61 -2.78 -3.36 16.85
CA TYR A 61 -1.95 -2.71 17.87
C TYR A 61 -2.85 -1.82 18.73
N ALA A 62 -2.54 -1.72 20.01
CA ALA A 62 -3.26 -0.86 20.95
C ALA A 62 -3.03 0.62 20.58
N ASN A 63 -1.80 0.98 20.25
CA ASN A 63 -1.45 2.29 19.73
C ASN A 63 -0.60 2.17 18.44
N PRO A 64 -1.21 2.28 17.25
CA PRO A 64 -0.49 2.22 15.97
C PRO A 64 0.35 3.47 15.69
N PHE A 65 0.38 4.45 16.60
CA PHE A 65 1.19 5.66 16.48
C PHE A 65 2.42 5.65 17.40
N GLU A 66 2.61 4.60 18.20
CA GLU A 66 3.75 4.46 19.11
C GLU A 66 4.86 3.61 18.47
N PRO A 67 6.01 4.20 18.08
CA PRO A 67 7.09 3.46 17.44
C PRO A 67 7.68 2.33 18.31
N GLN A 68 7.55 2.40 19.64
CA GLN A 68 7.97 1.31 20.53
C GLN A 68 7.01 0.10 20.49
N GLU A 69 5.77 0.30 20.06
CA GLU A 69 4.80 -0.78 19.88
C GLU A 69 4.89 -1.38 18.47
N VAL A 70 4.96 -0.51 17.46
CA VAL A 70 5.04 -0.90 16.06
C VAL A 70 5.78 0.15 15.22
N GLU A 71 6.80 -0.31 14.50
CA GLU A 71 7.55 0.46 13.52
C GLU A 71 7.27 -0.14 12.13
N LEU A 72 6.79 0.67 11.20
CA LEU A 72 6.49 0.23 9.84
C LEU A 72 7.14 1.17 8.83
N ASP A 73 7.99 0.61 7.99
CA ASP A 73 8.77 1.33 6.99
C ASP A 73 8.54 0.74 5.60
N LEU A 74 8.68 1.58 4.58
CA LEU A 74 8.78 1.19 3.19
C LEU A 74 10.24 1.27 2.75
N LEU A 75 10.85 0.13 2.46
CA LEU A 75 12.17 0.05 1.86
C LEU A 75 12.03 0.14 0.33
N VAL A 76 12.45 1.27 -0.23
CA VAL A 76 12.42 1.55 -1.67
C VAL A 76 13.82 1.37 -2.27
N GLU A 77 13.92 0.56 -3.31
CA GLU A 77 15.10 0.42 -4.15
C GLU A 77 14.88 1.21 -5.46
N THR A 78 15.76 2.17 -5.71
CA THR A 78 15.72 3.04 -6.89
C THR A 78 16.29 2.32 -8.13
N PRO A 79 16.05 2.86 -9.35
CA PRO A 79 16.66 2.34 -10.58
C PRO A 79 18.19 2.26 -10.54
N SER A 80 18.85 3.15 -9.80
CA SER A 80 20.30 3.11 -9.57
C SER A 80 20.76 2.11 -8.51
N GLY A 81 19.84 1.38 -7.87
CA GLY A 81 20.12 0.42 -6.79
C GLY A 81 20.25 1.06 -5.40
N LYS A 82 20.03 2.38 -5.28
CA LYS A 82 20.02 3.04 -3.98
C LYS A 82 18.83 2.54 -3.16
N LYS A 83 19.05 2.28 -1.87
CA LYS A 83 17.99 1.91 -0.93
C LYS A 83 17.63 3.10 -0.05
N ILE A 84 16.33 3.34 0.11
CA ILE A 84 15.77 4.45 0.88
C ILE A 84 14.70 3.87 1.81
N SER A 85 14.82 4.09 3.12
CA SER A 85 13.72 3.80 4.06
C SER A 85 12.80 5.00 4.14
N VAL A 86 11.50 4.76 4.01
CA VAL A 86 10.45 5.79 4.08
C VAL A 86 9.47 5.37 5.17
N PRO A 87 9.28 6.19 6.22
CA PRO A 87 8.33 5.86 7.27
C PRO A 87 6.91 5.69 6.72
N ALA A 88 6.27 4.58 7.08
CA ALA A 88 4.84 4.43 6.91
C ALA A 88 4.11 5.10 8.09
N PHE A 89 2.83 5.37 7.90
CA PHE A 89 1.99 6.03 8.89
C PHE A 89 0.61 5.38 8.91
N PHE A 90 0.00 5.35 10.08
CA PHE A 90 -1.38 4.92 10.25
C PHE A 90 -2.32 6.12 9.97
N ALA A 91 -3.33 5.93 9.13
CA ALA A 91 -4.26 7.00 8.77
C ALA A 91 -5.65 6.49 8.46
N GLN A 92 -6.63 7.39 8.56
CA GLN A 92 -7.98 7.20 8.08
C GLN A 92 -8.28 8.27 7.02
N GLU A 93 -8.97 7.88 5.96
CA GLU A 93 -9.46 8.84 4.98
C GLU A 93 -10.66 9.60 5.52
N TYR A 94 -10.82 10.85 5.09
CA TYR A 94 -11.95 11.69 5.49
C TYR A 94 -12.54 12.40 4.28
N GLN A 95 -13.87 12.49 4.26
CA GLN A 95 -14.60 13.33 3.34
C GLN A 95 -14.91 14.66 4.03
N ARG A 96 -14.38 15.76 3.47
CA ARG A 96 -14.72 17.11 3.89
C ARG A 96 -16.09 17.50 3.31
N GLN A 97 -16.96 18.02 4.16
CA GLN A 97 -18.24 18.61 3.78
C GLN A 97 -18.40 19.97 4.45
N THR A 98 -18.86 20.97 3.70
CA THR A 98 -19.19 22.27 4.27
C THR A 98 -20.68 22.27 4.66
N VAL A 99 -20.96 22.42 5.95
CA VAL A 99 -22.32 22.36 6.51
C VAL A 99 -22.75 23.71 7.12
N PRO A 100 -24.04 24.03 7.15
CA PRO A 100 -24.53 25.25 7.81
C PRO A 100 -24.20 25.23 9.30
N GLY A 101 -23.48 26.25 9.78
CA GLY A 101 -23.26 26.50 11.20
C GLY A 101 -24.04 27.71 11.69
N ARG A 102 -23.94 28.01 12.99
CA ARG A 102 -24.60 29.20 13.57
C ARG A 102 -23.88 30.46 13.12
N GLY A 103 -24.43 31.14 12.10
CA GLY A 103 -23.91 32.40 11.56
C GLY A 103 -22.88 32.27 10.43
N ARG A 104 -22.28 31.08 10.23
CA ARG A 104 -21.42 30.79 9.07
C ARG A 104 -21.37 29.29 8.79
N ASN A 105 -21.05 28.93 7.55
CA ASN A 105 -20.76 27.54 7.21
C ASN A 105 -19.48 27.06 7.93
N VAL A 106 -19.45 25.78 8.29
CA VAL A 106 -18.31 25.13 8.93
C VAL A 106 -17.89 23.92 8.11
N ASP A 107 -16.59 23.62 8.12
CA ASP A 107 -16.06 22.39 7.55
C ASP A 107 -16.23 21.24 8.54
N TRP A 108 -16.87 20.17 8.09
CA TRP A 108 -17.02 18.92 8.80
C TRP A 108 -16.25 17.82 8.07
N PHE A 109 -15.63 16.90 8.82
CA PHE A 109 -14.86 15.78 8.27
C PHE A 109 -15.49 14.47 8.71
N TYR A 110 -15.98 13.68 7.75
CA TYR A 110 -16.56 12.37 8.01
C TYR A 110 -15.56 11.28 7.65
N PRO A 111 -15.28 10.30 8.53
CA PRO A 111 -14.38 9.21 8.19
C PRO A 111 -14.89 8.39 7.02
N VAL A 112 -13.98 7.97 6.14
CA VAL A 112 -14.25 7.13 4.97
C VAL A 112 -13.49 5.82 5.13
N GLY A 113 -14.24 4.72 5.17
CA GLY A 113 -13.67 3.38 5.33
C GLY A 113 -12.97 3.18 6.68
N MET A 114 -12.22 2.08 6.76
CA MET A 114 -11.44 1.72 7.94
C MET A 114 -10.06 2.40 7.90
N PRO A 115 -9.48 2.76 9.06
CA PRO A 115 -8.11 3.21 9.12
C PRO A 115 -7.15 2.10 8.71
N GLY A 116 -5.98 2.47 8.20
CA GLY A 116 -4.96 1.53 7.76
C GLY A 116 -3.59 2.17 7.62
N TRP A 117 -2.58 1.33 7.38
CA TRP A 117 -1.22 1.77 7.18
C TRP A 117 -0.97 2.20 5.74
N LYS A 118 -0.23 3.30 5.58
CA LYS A 118 0.10 3.89 4.30
C LYS A 118 1.54 4.34 4.27
N ALA A 119 2.15 4.28 3.09
CA ALA A 119 3.41 4.94 2.81
C ALA A 119 3.23 5.86 1.59
N ARG A 120 3.93 7.00 1.58
CA ARG A 120 3.91 7.95 0.47
C ARG A 120 5.33 8.22 0.02
N TYR A 121 5.55 8.14 -1.28
CA TYR A 121 6.86 8.36 -1.88
C TYR A 121 6.73 9.18 -3.15
N ALA A 122 7.78 9.90 -3.53
CA ALA A 122 7.84 10.66 -4.77
C ALA A 122 9.18 10.39 -5.49
N PRO A 123 9.19 9.56 -6.55
CA PRO A 123 10.42 9.07 -7.17
C PRO A 123 11.14 10.18 -7.94
N ALA A 124 12.46 10.26 -7.81
CA ALA A 124 13.30 11.26 -8.47
C ALA A 124 14.05 10.74 -9.71
N GLU A 125 14.17 9.42 -9.88
CA GLU A 125 14.88 8.78 -10.98
C GLU A 125 13.87 8.15 -11.93
N ILE A 126 14.06 8.27 -13.24
CA ILE A 126 13.20 7.57 -14.21
C ILE A 126 13.65 6.11 -14.26
N GLY A 127 12.70 5.17 -14.26
CA GLY A 127 13.00 3.75 -14.34
C GLY A 127 12.13 2.89 -13.44
N GLN A 128 12.56 1.65 -13.25
CA GLN A 128 11.85 0.67 -12.45
C GLN A 128 12.26 0.79 -10.97
N TYR A 129 11.28 0.88 -10.09
CA TYR A 129 11.45 0.83 -8.64
C TYR A 129 10.95 -0.50 -8.10
N ARG A 130 11.56 -0.93 -7.00
CA ARG A 130 11.11 -2.07 -6.20
C ARG A 130 10.90 -1.61 -4.76
N ALA A 131 9.82 -2.05 -4.13
CA ALA A 131 9.51 -1.65 -2.75
C ALA A 131 9.07 -2.85 -1.90
N VAL A 132 9.42 -2.83 -0.61
CA VAL A 132 9.08 -3.85 0.39
C VAL A 132 8.66 -3.16 1.67
N ALA A 133 7.54 -3.57 2.28
CA ALA A 133 7.17 -3.11 3.61
C ALA A 133 7.96 -3.92 4.66
N THR A 134 8.50 -3.23 5.65
CA THR A 134 9.21 -3.83 6.79
C THR A 134 8.48 -3.44 8.07
N LEU A 135 7.91 -4.42 8.75
CA LEU A 135 7.21 -4.28 10.02
C LEU A 135 8.11 -4.79 11.14
N LYS A 136 8.25 -4.01 12.21
CA LYS A 136 8.99 -4.41 13.41
C LYS A 136 8.13 -4.16 14.63
N ASP A 137 7.94 -5.21 15.41
CA ASP A 137 7.22 -5.18 16.68
C ASP A 137 7.83 -6.17 17.69
N LYS A 138 7.16 -6.39 18.82
CA LYS A 138 7.59 -7.33 19.86
C LYS A 138 7.76 -8.80 19.40
N ARG A 139 7.17 -9.19 18.27
CA ARG A 139 7.29 -10.54 17.67
C ARG A 139 8.49 -10.65 16.73
N GLY A 140 9.16 -9.54 16.43
CA GLY A 140 10.33 -9.49 15.57
C GLY A 140 10.09 -8.63 14.32
N THR A 141 10.81 -8.96 13.25
CA THR A 141 10.76 -8.23 11.98
C THR A 141 10.12 -9.10 10.91
N GLN A 142 9.16 -8.53 10.19
CA GLN A 142 8.48 -9.15 9.06
C GLN A 142 8.64 -8.29 7.81
N GLN A 143 8.62 -8.92 6.64
CA GLN A 143 8.68 -8.24 5.35
C GLN A 143 7.57 -8.73 4.44
N SER A 144 7.02 -7.82 3.65
CA SER A 144 6.05 -8.16 2.60
C SER A 144 6.75 -8.80 1.40
N ALA A 145 5.95 -9.41 0.52
CA ALA A 145 6.39 -9.57 -0.87
C ALA A 145 6.72 -8.21 -1.48
N ALA A 146 7.66 -8.20 -2.43
CA ALA A 146 8.03 -6.96 -3.10
C ALA A 146 7.00 -6.57 -4.16
N VAL A 147 6.73 -5.28 -4.24
CA VAL A 147 5.97 -4.68 -5.34
C VAL A 147 6.91 -3.87 -6.21
N SER A 148 6.45 -3.52 -7.41
CA SER A 148 7.21 -2.69 -8.32
C SER A 148 6.32 -1.66 -8.99
N PHE A 149 6.90 -0.50 -9.29
CA PHE A 149 6.24 0.55 -10.05
C PHE A 149 7.27 1.24 -10.95
N ARG A 150 6.80 1.86 -12.03
CA ARG A 150 7.64 2.56 -13.00
C ARG A 150 7.50 4.07 -12.83
N CYS A 151 8.63 4.74 -12.60
CA CYS A 151 8.73 6.18 -12.70
C CYS A 151 8.93 6.61 -14.15
N VAL A 152 8.10 7.53 -14.64
CA VAL A 152 8.18 8.07 -16.01
C VAL A 152 8.45 9.57 -16.02
N PRO A 153 8.88 10.17 -17.15
CA PRO A 153 9.01 11.63 -17.24
C PRO A 153 7.72 12.35 -16.85
N SER A 154 7.85 13.52 -16.23
CA SER A 154 6.74 14.40 -15.87
C SER A 154 7.14 15.87 -16.09
N ALA A 155 6.16 16.76 -16.02
CA ALA A 155 6.39 18.21 -16.08
C ALA A 155 6.85 18.82 -14.74
N LYS A 156 6.97 18.02 -13.66
CA LYS A 156 7.40 18.52 -12.35
C LYS A 156 8.88 18.91 -12.39
N LYS A 157 9.18 20.05 -11.77
CA LYS A 157 10.53 20.64 -11.72
C LYS A 157 11.45 20.01 -10.65
N GLY A 158 10.91 19.14 -9.81
CA GLY A 158 11.63 18.42 -8.75
C GLY A 158 11.79 19.18 -7.45
N TYR A 159 12.70 18.70 -6.61
CA TYR A 159 12.92 19.21 -5.27
C TYR A 159 13.74 20.50 -5.27
N LEU A 160 13.58 21.28 -4.20
CA LEU A 160 14.42 22.44 -3.92
C LEU A 160 15.79 21.97 -3.43
N ARG A 161 16.85 22.57 -3.96
CA ARG A 161 18.24 22.34 -3.57
C ARG A 161 19.00 23.65 -3.53
N VAL A 162 20.14 23.65 -2.84
CA VAL A 162 21.13 24.72 -2.96
C VAL A 162 21.66 24.72 -4.40
N SER A 163 21.81 25.89 -5.00
CA SER A 163 22.30 26.02 -6.37
C SER A 163 23.73 25.53 -6.48
N SER A 164 23.96 24.62 -7.43
CA SER A 164 25.28 24.09 -7.77
C SER A 164 26.19 25.12 -8.45
N LYS A 165 25.61 26.15 -9.08
CA LYS A 165 26.35 27.24 -9.75
C LYS A 165 26.74 28.35 -8.79
N ASP A 166 25.90 28.64 -7.81
CA ASP A 166 26.14 29.65 -6.77
C ASP A 166 25.44 29.23 -5.48
N PRO A 167 26.19 28.71 -4.48
CA PRO A 167 25.63 28.19 -3.24
C PRO A 167 24.85 29.20 -2.37
N ARG A 168 24.86 30.49 -2.73
CA ARG A 168 24.06 31.53 -2.05
C ARG A 168 22.59 31.53 -2.46
N TYR A 169 22.24 30.85 -3.55
CA TYR A 169 20.89 30.79 -4.11
C TYR A 169 20.33 29.36 -4.09
N PHE A 170 19.03 29.25 -4.38
CA PHE A 170 18.37 27.96 -4.54
C PHE A 170 18.01 27.67 -6.00
N GLU A 171 17.89 26.39 -6.34
CA GLU A 171 17.39 25.92 -7.62
C GLU A 171 16.49 24.68 -7.43
N LEU A 172 15.62 24.43 -8.40
CA LEU A 172 14.89 23.17 -8.49
C LEU A 172 15.76 22.10 -9.16
N ASP A 173 15.40 20.83 -9.03
CA ASP A 173 16.22 19.74 -9.55
C ASP A 173 16.55 19.84 -11.05
N VAL A 174 15.65 20.45 -11.83
CA VAL A 174 15.83 20.73 -13.27
C VAL A 174 16.73 21.95 -13.56
N GLY A 175 17.35 22.55 -12.54
CA GLY A 175 18.24 23.71 -12.65
C GLY A 175 17.53 25.06 -12.77
N THR A 176 16.21 25.11 -12.56
CA THR A 176 15.46 26.37 -12.56
C THR A 176 15.79 27.16 -11.27
N PRO A 177 16.30 28.39 -11.36
CA PRO A 177 16.58 29.19 -10.16
C PRO A 177 15.30 29.51 -9.39
N LEU A 178 15.38 29.52 -8.07
CA LEU A 178 14.31 29.92 -7.18
C LEU A 178 14.77 31.03 -6.25
N PHE A 179 14.13 32.20 -6.36
CA PHE A 179 14.25 33.28 -5.39
C PHE A 179 13.10 33.16 -4.39
N ALA A 180 13.41 32.71 -3.17
CA ALA A 180 12.40 32.48 -2.15
C ALA A 180 11.93 33.80 -1.53
N ILE A 181 10.78 34.29 -1.99
CA ILE A 181 10.06 35.42 -1.39
C ILE A 181 8.82 34.84 -0.71
N GLY A 182 8.84 34.78 0.63
CA GLY A 182 7.78 34.17 1.43
C GLY A 182 7.14 35.18 2.38
N GLN A 183 5.89 34.89 2.77
CA GLN A 183 5.18 35.63 3.82
C GLN A 183 5.22 34.83 5.13
N ASN A 184 5.40 35.52 6.26
CA ASN A 184 5.20 34.93 7.57
C ASN A 184 3.73 35.12 7.97
N ILE A 185 2.94 34.04 7.94
CA ILE A 185 1.50 34.07 8.24
C ILE A 185 1.28 33.43 9.61
N ALA A 186 0.86 34.23 10.59
CA ALA A 186 0.69 33.79 11.97
C ALA A 186 -0.61 33.01 12.23
N PHE A 187 -1.67 33.24 11.44
CA PHE A 187 -2.98 32.61 11.63
C PHE A 187 -3.69 32.36 10.29
N ILE A 188 -4.16 31.12 10.08
CA ILE A 188 -5.13 30.77 9.04
C ILE A 188 -6.38 30.27 9.78
N GLY A 189 -7.27 31.20 10.11
CA GLY A 189 -8.59 30.87 10.65
C GLY A 189 -9.66 30.95 9.56
N VAL A 190 -10.78 30.27 9.77
CA VAL A 190 -12.00 30.29 8.92
C VAL A 190 -12.66 31.68 8.71
N GLY A 191 -12.00 32.76 9.14
CA GLY A 191 -12.46 34.15 9.00
C GLY A 191 -11.42 35.12 8.42
N GLN A 192 -10.23 34.67 8.02
CA GLN A 192 -9.22 35.52 7.40
C GLN A 192 -9.04 35.13 5.94
N TYR A 193 -9.63 35.93 5.05
CA TYR A 193 -9.40 35.87 3.62
C TYR A 193 -8.46 37.01 3.24
N VAL A 194 -7.32 36.69 2.62
CA VAL A 194 -6.56 37.67 1.84
C VAL A 194 -7.12 37.60 0.43
N SER A 195 -7.94 38.59 0.04
CA SER A 195 -8.19 38.85 -1.37
C SER A 195 -6.99 39.60 -1.92
N LEU A 196 -6.18 38.93 -2.73
CA LEU A 196 -5.14 39.57 -3.55
C LEU A 196 -5.76 40.22 -4.78
#